data_AF-A0A7Y5DFJ9-F1
#
_entry.id   AF-A0A7Y5DFJ9-F1
#
_cell.length_a   1.000
_cell.length_b   1.000
_cell.length_c   1.000
_cell.angle_alpha   90.00
_cell.angle_beta   90.00
_cell.angle_gamma   90.00
#
_symmetry.space_group_name_H-M   'P 1'
#
loop_
_entity.id
_entity.type
_entity.pdbx_description
1 polymer ?
#
loop_
_entity_poly.entity_id
_entity_poly.type
_entity_poly.pdbx_seq_one_letter_code
_entity_poly.pdbx_strand_id
1 'polypeptide(L)'
;MRYLPLPRRAVPIVAGATIVLLAWLGWGSIRHPEALWAPGDVSRYHADVARCVDCHEPFQGPSPAKCLVCHSAKRFASRSKPAVRDFHREVIAQQKTCLACHTEHRGALAQITTNALFNPHGEFIFRATGTSSCRACHEFGPDVVARPTLLDNEVVRQLFEEGEGAHHRGRMVNCL
;
A
#
# COMPACT_ATOMS: atom_id res chain seq x y z
N MET A 1 -3.29 38.53 -25.79
CA MET A 1 -1.83 38.43 -25.59
C MET A 1 -1.17 38.27 -26.95
N ARG A 2 -0.43 39.28 -27.43
CA ARG A 2 0.34 39.18 -28.69
C ARG A 2 1.72 38.63 -28.33
N TYR A 3 1.99 37.37 -28.68
CA TYR A 3 3.34 36.82 -28.56
C TYR A 3 4.21 37.45 -29.66
N LEU A 4 5.27 38.14 -29.26
CA LEU A 4 6.31 38.57 -30.19
C LEU A 4 6.99 37.32 -30.77
N PRO A 5 7.17 37.23 -32.10
CA PRO A 5 7.83 36.07 -32.70
C PRO A 5 9.26 35.96 -32.16
N LEU A 6 9.66 34.73 -31.82
CA LEU A 6 11.02 34.43 -31.38
C LEU A 6 12.02 34.94 -32.44
N PRO A 7 13.09 35.64 -32.02
CA PRO A 7 14.15 36.05 -32.94
C PRO A 7 14.66 34.83 -33.71
N ARG A 8 14.89 34.94 -35.02
CA ARG A 8 15.34 33.81 -35.87
C ARG A 8 16.60 33.12 -35.33
N ARG A 9 17.45 33.85 -34.60
CA ARG A 9 18.67 33.32 -33.93
C ARG A 9 18.37 32.47 -32.69
N ALA A 10 17.24 32.71 -32.03
CA ALA A 10 16.81 31.95 -30.85
C ALA A 10 16.14 30.63 -31.22
N VAL A 11 15.57 30.51 -32.43
CA VAL A 11 14.89 29.30 -32.92
C VAL A 11 15.75 28.03 -32.81
N PRO A 12 17.00 27.97 -33.33
CA PRO A 12 17.82 26.75 -33.22
C PRO A 12 18.21 26.42 -31.77
N ILE A 13 18.38 27.44 -30.93
CA ILE A 13 18.71 27.26 -29.50
C ILE A 13 17.52 26.64 -28.77
N VAL A 14 16.32 27.19 -28.97
CA VAL A 14 15.09 26.65 -28.38
C VAL A 14 14.83 25.23 -28.88
N ALA A 15 14.95 24.99 -30.19
CA ALA A 15 14.77 23.66 -30.76
C ALA A 15 15.77 22.65 -30.16
N GLY A 16 17.06 23.01 -30.07
CA GLY A 16 18.08 22.18 -29.45
C GLY A 16 17.77 21.87 -27.97
N ALA A 17 17.41 22.89 -27.20
CA ALA A 17 17.03 22.73 -25.79
C ALA A 17 15.80 21.82 -25.62
N THR A 18 14.78 21.97 -26.47
CA THR A 18 13.59 21.09 -26.47
C THR A 18 13.97 19.66 -26.81
N ILE A 19 14.81 19.41 -27.81
CA ILE A 19 15.26 18.06 -28.16
C ILE A 19 16.02 17.42 -27.00
N VAL A 20 16.92 18.17 -26.36
CA VAL A 20 17.67 17.68 -25.20
C VAL A 20 16.73 17.34 -24.04
N LEU A 21 15.73 18.18 -23.76
CA LEU A 21 14.73 17.92 -22.73
C LEU A 21 13.91 16.66 -23.04
N LEU A 22 13.45 16.49 -24.28
CA LEU A 22 12.69 15.31 -24.70
C LEU A 22 13.54 14.04 -24.62
N ALA A 23 14.81 14.12 -25.03
CA ALA A 23 15.75 13.00 -24.91
C ALA A 23 15.99 12.63 -23.43
N TRP A 24 16.15 13.63 -22.55
CA TRP A 24 16.32 13.40 -21.11
C TRP A 24 15.07 12.80 -20.46
N LEU A 25 13.88 13.30 -20.78
CA LEU A 25 12.61 12.76 -20.30
C LEU A 25 12.36 11.33 -20.80
N GLY A 26 12.67 11.06 -22.07
CA GLY A 26 12.57 9.73 -22.66
C GLY A 26 13.55 8.74 -22.01
N TRP A 27 14.80 9.15 -21.85
CA TRP A 27 15.81 8.36 -21.14
C TRP A 27 15.39 8.07 -19.70
N GLY A 28 14.99 9.10 -18.95
CA GLY A 28 14.52 8.97 -17.58
C GLY A 28 13.31 8.05 -17.47
N SER A 29 12.35 8.17 -18.39
CA SER A 29 11.14 7.33 -18.41
C SER A 29 11.44 5.84 -18.56
N ILE A 30 12.52 5.49 -19.24
CA ILE A 30 12.92 4.08 -19.43
C ILE A 30 13.73 3.59 -18.23
N ARG A 31 14.63 4.43 -17.68
CA ARG A 31 15.56 4.03 -16.62
C ARG A 31 14.99 4.13 -15.21
N HIS A 32 14.09 5.07 -14.98
CA HIS A 32 13.53 5.44 -13.68
C HIS A 32 12.03 5.75 -13.80
N PRO A 33 11.22 4.81 -14.30
CA PRO A 33 9.80 5.03 -14.50
C PRO A 33 9.09 5.37 -13.19
N GLU A 34 9.51 4.81 -12.04
CA GLU A 34 8.86 5.06 -10.75
C GLU A 34 9.06 6.49 -10.23
N ALA A 35 10.18 7.12 -10.58
CA ALA A 35 10.46 8.49 -10.21
C ALA A 35 9.69 9.52 -11.08
N LEU A 36 9.13 9.08 -12.21
CA LEU A 36 8.53 9.97 -13.20
C LEU A 36 7.03 9.78 -13.37
N TRP A 37 6.56 8.56 -13.65
CA TRP A 37 5.16 8.33 -14.05
C TRP A 37 4.58 6.95 -13.70
N ALA A 38 5.38 5.99 -13.22
CA ALA A 38 4.93 4.64 -12.88
C ALA A 38 5.14 4.36 -11.38
N PRO A 39 4.29 4.90 -10.48
CA PRO A 39 4.55 4.99 -9.04
C PRO A 39 4.79 3.66 -8.28
N GLY A 40 4.73 2.52 -8.96
CA GLY A 40 4.95 1.18 -8.43
C GLY A 40 3.67 0.33 -8.48
N ASP A 41 3.76 -0.91 -8.02
CA ASP A 41 2.60 -1.80 -7.99
C ASP A 41 1.60 -1.40 -6.91
N VAL A 42 0.32 -1.50 -7.25
CA VAL A 42 -0.77 -1.48 -6.26
C VAL A 42 -0.72 -2.75 -5.41
N SER A 43 -1.28 -2.66 -4.21
CA SER A 43 -1.39 -3.70 -3.21
C SER A 43 -2.26 -4.83 -3.73
N ARG A 44 -2.06 -6.03 -3.19
CA ARG A 44 -2.85 -7.23 -3.50
C ARG A 44 -4.36 -7.04 -3.32
N TYR A 45 -4.78 -6.06 -2.52
CA TYR A 45 -6.19 -5.76 -2.27
C TYR A 45 -6.87 -5.08 -3.47
N HIS A 46 -6.09 -4.45 -4.35
CA HIS A 46 -6.54 -3.82 -5.58
C HIS A 46 -5.87 -4.42 -6.82
N ALA A 47 -5.39 -5.67 -6.73
CA ALA A 47 -4.74 -6.35 -7.86
C ALA A 47 -5.63 -6.43 -9.12
N ASP A 48 -6.95 -6.42 -8.93
CA ASP A 48 -7.94 -6.46 -10.03
C ASP A 48 -8.23 -5.07 -10.65
N VAL A 49 -7.62 -3.99 -10.13
CA VAL A 49 -7.81 -2.63 -10.67
C VAL A 49 -6.80 -2.39 -11.79
N ALA A 50 -7.30 -2.25 -13.02
CA ALA A 50 -6.46 -2.22 -14.22
C ALA A 50 -6.11 -0.82 -14.71
N ARG A 51 -6.87 0.23 -14.36
CA ARG A 51 -6.68 1.57 -14.94
C ARG A 51 -6.40 2.61 -13.87
N CYS A 52 -5.41 3.46 -14.11
CA CYS A 52 -5.02 4.55 -13.21
C CYS A 52 -6.21 5.48 -12.87
N VAL A 53 -7.06 5.75 -13.87
CA VAL A 53 -8.21 6.65 -13.76
C VAL A 53 -9.40 6.07 -12.99
N ASP A 54 -9.31 4.81 -12.58
CA ASP A 54 -10.28 4.20 -11.66
C ASP A 54 -10.09 4.76 -10.24
N CYS A 55 -8.91 5.30 -9.93
CA CYS A 55 -8.61 6.00 -8.68
C CYS A 55 -8.26 7.47 -8.89
N HIS A 56 -7.56 7.81 -9.98
CA HIS A 56 -7.03 9.14 -10.25
C HIS A 56 -7.98 10.05 -11.03
N GLU A 57 -7.95 11.32 -10.67
CA GLU A 57 -8.45 12.42 -11.49
C GLU A 57 -7.31 13.04 -12.32
N PRO A 58 -7.58 13.51 -13.55
CA PRO A 58 -6.58 14.17 -14.38
C PRO A 58 -5.90 15.31 -13.63
N PHE A 59 -4.57 15.25 -13.53
CA PHE A 59 -3.70 16.23 -12.88
C PHE A 59 -3.96 16.48 -11.38
N GLN A 60 -4.78 15.65 -10.73
CA GLN A 60 -5.18 15.84 -9.34
C GLN A 60 -4.82 14.66 -8.44
N GLY A 61 -4.37 13.54 -9.02
CA GLY A 61 -4.03 12.34 -8.24
C GLY A 61 -5.27 11.55 -7.83
N PRO A 62 -5.15 10.63 -6.87
CA PRO A 62 -6.27 9.80 -6.42
C PRO A 62 -7.33 10.65 -5.69
N SER A 63 -8.62 10.41 -5.95
CA SER A 63 -9.71 11.13 -5.30
C SER A 63 -10.56 10.25 -4.38
N PRO A 64 -11.03 10.76 -3.22
CA PRO A 64 -11.92 10.00 -2.34
C PRO A 64 -13.23 9.57 -3.02
N ALA A 65 -13.73 10.38 -3.96
CA ALA A 65 -14.95 10.07 -4.71
C ALA A 65 -14.80 8.79 -5.54
N LYS A 66 -13.62 8.58 -6.15
CA LYS A 66 -13.30 7.36 -6.91
C LYS A 66 -13.25 6.11 -6.02
N CYS A 67 -12.73 6.23 -4.80
CA CYS A 67 -12.74 5.12 -3.83
C CYS A 67 -14.18 4.65 -3.52
N LEU A 68 -15.12 5.59 -3.39
CA LEU A 68 -16.52 5.31 -3.03
C LEU A 68 -17.32 4.60 -4.13
N VAL A 69 -16.84 4.60 -5.38
CA VAL A 69 -17.45 3.84 -6.48
C VAL A 69 -17.48 2.35 -6.13
N CYS A 70 -16.37 1.83 -5.59
CA CYS A 70 -16.25 0.45 -5.14
C CYS A 70 -16.57 0.29 -3.64
N HIS A 71 -16.18 1.26 -2.81
CA HIS A 71 -16.35 1.25 -1.35
C HIS A 71 -17.56 2.06 -0.87
N SER A 72 -18.71 1.89 -1.51
CA SER A 72 -19.93 2.59 -1.09
C SER A 72 -20.32 2.27 0.35
N ALA A 73 -20.96 3.23 1.04
CA ALA A 73 -21.38 3.07 2.43
C ALA A 73 -22.21 1.79 2.67
N LYS A 74 -23.08 1.44 1.71
CA LYS A 74 -23.89 0.21 1.74
C LYS A 74 -23.02 -1.04 1.68
N ARG A 75 -22.08 -1.12 0.72
CA ARG A 75 -21.19 -2.28 0.57
C ARG A 75 -20.25 -2.42 1.76
N PHE A 76 -19.74 -1.30 2.25
CA PHE A 76 -18.89 -1.27 3.42
C PHE A 76 -19.65 -1.77 4.65
N ALA A 77 -20.86 -1.29 4.90
CA ALA A 77 -21.69 -1.71 6.01
C ALA A 77 -22.05 -3.21 5.98
N SER A 78 -22.18 -3.81 4.79
CA SER A 78 -22.53 -5.24 4.65
C SER A 78 -21.34 -6.19 4.68
N ARG A 79 -20.12 -5.70 4.40
CA ARG A 79 -18.91 -6.54 4.26
C ARG A 79 -17.90 -6.37 5.40
N SER A 80 -18.02 -5.30 6.20
CA SER A 80 -17.07 -5.02 7.29
C SER A 80 -17.53 -5.63 8.62
N LYS A 81 -16.55 -6.00 9.46
CA LYS A 81 -16.80 -6.35 10.87
C LYS A 81 -17.35 -5.11 11.61
N PRO A 82 -18.23 -5.27 12.61
CA PRO A 82 -18.83 -4.14 13.34
C PRO A 82 -17.80 -3.12 13.84
N ALA A 83 -16.71 -3.56 14.49
CA ALA A 83 -15.66 -2.67 14.99
C ALA A 83 -15.00 -1.83 13.88
N VAL A 84 -14.74 -2.41 12.71
CA VAL A 84 -14.15 -1.69 11.56
C VAL A 84 -15.16 -0.70 10.99
N ARG A 85 -16.43 -1.10 10.91
CA ARG A 85 -17.51 -0.25 10.45
C ARG A 85 -17.64 1.01 11.29
N ASP A 86 -17.67 0.82 12.61
CA ASP A 86 -17.96 1.89 13.55
C ASP A 86 -16.78 2.87 13.64
N PHE A 87 -15.53 2.38 13.57
CA PHE A 87 -14.34 3.23 13.41
C PHE A 87 -14.42 4.12 12.17
N HIS A 88 -14.74 3.55 11.00
CA HIS A 88 -14.80 4.34 9.77
C HIS A 88 -15.97 5.33 9.77
N ARG A 89 -17.09 5.04 10.46
CA ARG A 89 -18.17 6.03 10.64
C ARG A 89 -17.67 7.28 11.34
N GLU A 90 -16.87 7.12 12.39
CA GLU A 90 -16.28 8.25 13.11
C GLU A 90 -15.28 9.02 12.24
N VAL A 91 -14.39 8.32 11.52
CA VAL A 91 -13.43 8.93 10.58
C VAL A 91 -14.14 9.75 9.50
N ILE A 92 -15.23 9.24 8.93
CA ILE A 92 -16.05 9.94 7.93
C ILE A 92 -16.78 11.13 8.55
N ALA A 93 -17.30 11.01 9.77
CA ALA A 93 -17.93 12.12 10.49
C ALA A 93 -16.94 13.27 10.75
N GLN A 94 -15.66 12.95 10.95
CA GLN A 94 -14.56 13.91 11.04
C GLN A 94 -14.07 14.44 9.68
N GLN A 95 -14.72 14.06 8.57
CA GLN A 95 -14.37 14.45 7.19
C GLN A 95 -12.93 14.10 6.78
N LYS A 96 -12.31 13.09 7.38
CA LYS A 96 -10.99 12.61 6.96
C LYS A 96 -11.12 11.86 5.63
N THR A 97 -10.13 12.05 4.75
CA THR A 97 -10.09 11.33 3.47
C THR A 97 -9.59 9.90 3.66
N CYS A 98 -9.97 9.00 2.75
CA CYS A 98 -9.48 7.62 2.75
C CYS A 98 -7.94 7.57 2.71
N LEU A 99 -7.34 8.49 1.94
CA LEU A 99 -5.90 8.59 1.72
C LEU A 99 -5.12 9.08 2.95
N ALA A 100 -5.81 9.58 3.98
CA ALA A 100 -5.16 9.95 5.24
C ALA A 100 -4.56 8.75 5.98
N CYS A 101 -5.11 7.55 5.74
CA CYS A 101 -4.62 6.29 6.31
C CYS A 101 -4.34 5.22 5.27
N HIS A 102 -4.87 5.35 4.05
CA HIS A 102 -4.64 4.37 2.98
C HIS A 102 -3.66 4.92 1.94
N THR A 103 -2.59 4.18 1.67
CA THR A 103 -1.58 4.53 0.69
C THR A 103 -1.36 3.35 -0.25
N GLU A 104 -1.54 3.62 -1.54
CA GLU A 104 -1.30 2.65 -2.60
C GLU A 104 0.09 2.84 -3.20
N HIS A 105 0.47 2.01 -4.17
CA HIS A 105 1.78 2.07 -4.85
C HIS A 105 2.97 1.83 -3.92
N ARG A 106 2.79 0.99 -2.90
CA ARG A 106 3.87 0.56 -1.99
C ARG A 106 4.35 -0.86 -2.28
N GLY A 107 3.88 -1.47 -3.37
CA GLY A 107 4.16 -2.83 -3.78
C GLY A 107 3.02 -3.80 -3.45
N ALA A 108 2.92 -4.89 -4.21
CA ALA A 108 1.82 -5.85 -4.12
C ALA A 108 1.62 -6.48 -2.73
N LEU A 109 2.69 -6.64 -1.96
CA LEU A 109 2.64 -7.23 -0.62
C LEU A 109 2.50 -6.20 0.50
N ALA A 110 2.53 -4.91 0.17
CA ALA A 110 2.41 -3.86 1.18
C ALA A 110 0.99 -3.78 1.73
N GLN A 111 0.90 -3.43 3.01
CA GLN A 111 -0.38 -3.09 3.61
C GLN A 111 -0.82 -1.73 3.12
N ILE A 112 -2.06 -1.64 2.65
CA ILE A 112 -2.62 -0.37 2.17
C ILE A 112 -2.81 0.63 3.31
N THR A 113 -3.11 0.17 4.53
CA THR A 113 -3.30 1.05 5.69
C THR A 113 -1.99 1.34 6.40
N THR A 114 -1.59 2.60 6.52
CA THR A 114 -0.51 3.03 7.41
C THR A 114 -0.91 2.80 8.87
N ASN A 115 0.02 2.27 9.67
CA ASN A 115 -0.19 1.88 11.08
C ASN A 115 -1.21 0.74 11.30
N ALA A 116 -1.51 -0.07 10.29
CA ALA A 116 -2.18 -1.35 10.54
C ALA A 116 -1.15 -2.41 10.97
N LEU A 117 -1.51 -3.22 11.96
CA LEU A 117 -0.76 -4.43 12.30
C LEU A 117 -0.65 -5.32 11.07
N PHE A 118 0.57 -5.48 10.56
CA PHE A 118 0.90 -6.42 9.50
C PHE A 118 1.25 -7.76 10.13
N ASN A 119 0.69 -8.86 9.61
CA ASN A 119 1.13 -10.21 9.95
C ASN A 119 2.24 -10.63 8.97
N PRO A 120 3.53 -10.60 9.36
CA PRO A 120 4.64 -10.99 8.49
C PRO A 120 4.70 -12.50 8.24
N HIS A 121 3.95 -13.31 9.00
CA HIS A 121 3.93 -14.76 8.89
C HIS A 121 2.93 -15.27 7.83
N GLY A 122 2.01 -14.42 7.37
CA GLY A 122 0.88 -14.82 6.53
C GLY A 122 -0.18 -15.63 7.30
N GLU A 123 -1.27 -16.01 6.63
CA GLU A 123 -2.39 -16.75 7.24
C GLU A 123 -2.03 -18.21 7.62
N PHE A 124 -1.01 -18.79 6.99
CA PHE A 124 -0.64 -20.19 7.21
C PHE A 124 -0.22 -20.48 8.66
N ILE A 125 0.34 -19.49 9.37
CA ILE A 125 0.75 -19.67 10.76
C ILE A 125 -0.45 -19.97 11.68
N PHE A 126 -1.61 -19.38 11.40
CA PHE A 126 -2.83 -19.61 12.16
C PHE A 126 -3.39 -21.00 11.90
N ARG A 127 -3.27 -21.50 10.67
CA ARG A 127 -3.65 -22.88 10.33
C ARG A 127 -2.72 -23.89 11.00
N ALA A 128 -1.41 -23.68 10.96
CA ALA A 128 -0.41 -24.57 11.55
C ALA A 128 -0.58 -24.72 13.06
N THR A 129 -0.85 -23.60 13.74
CA THR A 129 -0.93 -23.55 15.21
C THR A 129 -2.34 -23.79 15.76
N GLY A 130 -3.36 -23.81 14.89
CA GLY A 130 -4.76 -23.80 15.32
C GLY A 130 -5.20 -22.50 16.02
N THR A 131 -4.36 -21.47 16.06
CA THR A 131 -4.69 -20.17 16.65
C THR A 131 -5.39 -19.26 15.66
N SER A 132 -6.06 -18.20 16.13
CA SER A 132 -6.82 -17.27 15.27
C SER A 132 -6.55 -15.80 15.56
N SER A 133 -5.55 -15.51 16.39
CA SER A 133 -5.24 -14.16 16.85
C SER A 133 -3.75 -13.95 17.01
N CYS A 134 -3.25 -12.79 16.56
CA CYS A 134 -1.87 -12.40 16.80
C CYS A 134 -1.52 -12.42 18.31
N ARG A 135 -2.51 -12.15 19.17
CA ARG A 135 -2.35 -12.16 20.64
C ARG A 135 -2.12 -13.56 21.24
N ALA A 136 -2.33 -14.62 20.46
CA ALA A 136 -1.97 -15.96 20.90
C ALA A 136 -0.45 -16.15 21.01
N CYS A 137 0.33 -15.38 20.25
CA CYS A 137 1.79 -15.48 20.23
C CYS A 137 2.49 -14.17 20.61
N HIS A 138 1.81 -13.02 20.49
CA HIS A 138 2.38 -11.70 20.69
C HIS A 138 1.67 -10.89 21.77
N GLU A 139 2.45 -10.17 22.55
CA GLU A 139 1.96 -9.06 23.36
C GLU A 139 2.12 -7.75 22.58
N PHE A 140 1.05 -6.95 22.55
CA PHE A 140 1.02 -5.67 21.88
C PHE A 140 0.89 -4.57 22.93
N GLY A 141 1.87 -3.66 22.95
CA GLY A 141 1.84 -2.48 23.80
C GLY A 141 0.71 -1.51 23.42
N PRO A 142 0.50 -0.44 24.20
CA PRO A 142 -0.54 0.56 23.94
C PRO A 142 -0.27 1.38 22.66
N ASP A 143 0.97 1.36 22.17
CA ASP A 143 1.39 2.11 20.99
C ASP A 143 1.32 1.24 19.72
N VAL A 144 0.58 1.70 18.71
CA VAL A 144 0.32 0.97 17.46
C VAL A 144 1.58 0.83 16.60
N VAL A 145 2.62 1.61 16.90
CA VAL A 145 3.91 1.64 16.18
C VAL A 145 4.95 0.68 16.80
N ALA A 146 4.76 0.26 18.05
CA ALA A 146 5.74 -0.56 18.75
C ALA A 146 5.81 -1.98 18.16
N ARG A 147 7.03 -2.52 18.05
CA ARG A 147 7.23 -3.93 17.66
C ARG A 147 6.59 -4.81 18.74
N PRO A 148 5.68 -5.73 18.37
CA PRO A 148 5.11 -6.66 19.34
C PRO A 148 6.18 -7.54 19.95
N THR A 149 6.07 -7.78 21.27
CA THR A 149 6.90 -8.74 21.98
C THR A 149 6.33 -10.13 21.81
N LEU A 150 7.19 -11.14 21.81
CA LEU A 150 6.78 -12.53 21.68
C LEU A 150 6.49 -13.08 23.09
N LEU A 151 5.35 -13.76 23.24
CA LEU A 151 4.97 -14.38 24.51
C LEU A 151 5.82 -15.62 24.77
N ASP A 152 6.17 -15.87 26.02
CA ASP A 152 6.70 -17.17 26.45
C ASP A 152 5.53 -18.09 26.83
N ASN A 153 4.99 -18.79 25.83
CA ASN A 153 3.88 -19.73 26.01
C ASN A 153 4.09 -21.01 25.20
N GLU A 154 3.24 -22.01 25.44
CA GLU A 154 3.38 -23.34 24.84
C GLU A 154 3.34 -23.29 23.30
N VAL A 155 2.43 -22.49 22.71
CA VAL A 155 2.30 -22.36 21.25
C VAL A 155 3.59 -21.81 20.64
N VAL A 156 4.16 -20.77 21.25
CA VAL A 156 5.43 -20.18 20.83
C VAL A 156 6.57 -21.16 20.99
N ARG A 157 6.69 -21.81 22.15
CA ARG A 157 7.77 -22.76 22.42
C ARG A 157 7.75 -23.93 21.44
N GLN A 158 6.57 -24.50 21.19
CA GLN A 158 6.41 -25.57 20.21
C GLN A 158 6.85 -25.13 18.82
N LEU A 159 6.47 -23.92 18.37
CA LEU A 159 6.92 -23.38 17.08
C LEU A 159 8.45 -23.21 17.01
N PHE A 160 9.08 -22.79 18.11
CA PHE A 160 10.53 -22.65 18.18
C PHE A 160 11.24 -24.00 18.17
N GLU A 161 10.69 -25.01 18.85
CA GLU A 161 11.22 -26.38 18.86
C GLU A 161 11.09 -27.03 17.47
N GLU A 162 9.91 -26.94 16.84
CA GLU A 162 9.67 -27.46 15.49
C GLU A 162 10.48 -26.71 14.41
N GLY A 163 10.70 -25.41 14.61
CA GLY A 163 11.44 -24.54 13.71
C GLY A 163 12.96 -24.49 13.95
N GLU A 164 13.47 -25.17 14.99
CA GLU A 164 14.85 -25.04 15.50
C GLU A 164 15.27 -23.57 15.80
N GLY A 165 14.31 -22.71 16.14
CA GLY A 165 14.50 -21.29 16.42
C GLY A 165 13.60 -20.34 15.60
N ALA A 166 13.85 -19.03 15.72
CA ALA A 166 13.06 -18.00 15.04
C ALA A 166 13.54 -17.78 13.59
N HIS A 167 12.68 -18.10 12.61
CA HIS A 167 12.78 -17.66 11.21
C HIS A 167 13.93 -18.24 10.34
N HIS A 168 13.99 -19.57 10.15
CA HIS A 168 14.72 -20.13 9.00
C HIS A 168 13.86 -20.13 7.73
N ARG A 169 14.31 -19.45 6.67
CA ARG A 169 13.66 -19.52 5.34
C ARG A 169 13.68 -20.98 4.84
N GLY A 170 12.52 -21.48 4.40
CA GLY A 170 12.41 -22.77 3.69
C GLY A 170 11.98 -23.99 4.53
N ARG A 171 11.78 -23.85 5.84
CA ARG A 171 11.37 -24.96 6.74
C ARG A 171 9.86 -25.06 7.03
N MET A 172 9.02 -24.24 6.37
CA MET A 172 7.55 -24.23 6.56
C MET A 172 6.85 -25.56 6.24
N VAL A 173 7.54 -26.52 5.59
CA VAL A 173 6.99 -27.84 5.26
C VAL A 173 6.55 -28.65 6.48
N ASN A 174 7.18 -28.44 7.64
CA ASN A 174 6.83 -29.18 8.86
C ASN A 174 5.62 -28.59 9.61
N CYS A 175 5.14 -27.41 9.19
CA CYS A 175 4.00 -26.72 9.76
C CYS A 175 2.71 -26.91 8.92
N LEU A 176 2.71 -27.85 7.97
CA LEU A 176 1.57 -28.22 7.11
C LEU A 176 0.93 -29.54 7.54
#